data_AF-A0AAV5V4N3-F1
#
_entry.id   AF-A0AAV5V4N3-F1
#
_cell.length_a   1.000
_cell.length_b   1.000
_cell.length_c   1.000
_cell.angle_alpha   90.00
_cell.angle_beta   90.00
_cell.angle_gamma   90.00
#
_symmetry.space_group_name_H-M   'P 1'
#
loop_
_entity.id
_entity.type
_entity.pdbx_description
1 polymer ?
#
loop_
_entity_poly.entity_id
_entity_poly.type
_entity_poly.pdbx_seq_one_letter_code
_entity_poly.pdbx_strand_id
1 'polypeptide(L)'
;GADLVCVRGALTTIAVTPYNVDAGWRMVAVRVRGVIYLHDCATRDGTGYTVVGRRFAKATGRLAHCMYWGFKFEQYMTTDTENNWDTSSPIDCRETFHAVFKTNLVRRGRETPLRLVYTAEMDAVDQSNRYVELKTMGEKMDNKFWQYKAHKWWMQATLSAIDRIVIGHRNPSSGVVTKLANMGTAQLSSNRKTDVMMTFLSTVLSEVEERLPEGKDYGSMQIRYDPEEERVYFETAREQDTNLWIDELRRFL
;
A
#
# COMPACT_ATOMS: atom_id res chain seq x y z
N GLY A 1 20.84 -5.48 -8.40
CA GLY A 1 20.23 -4.24 -8.92
C GLY A 1 18.72 -4.31 -8.83
N ALA A 2 18.09 -3.16 -8.79
CA ALA A 2 16.65 -2.94 -8.92
C ALA A 2 16.43 -2.02 -10.13
N ASP A 3 15.28 -2.14 -10.78
CA ASP A 3 14.86 -1.22 -11.84
C ASP A 3 13.92 -0.15 -11.27
N LEU A 4 13.11 -0.54 -10.26
CA LEU A 4 12.18 0.34 -9.57
C LEU A 4 12.22 0.15 -8.05
N VAL A 5 12.24 1.26 -7.31
CA VAL A 5 12.23 1.34 -5.85
C VAL A 5 11.01 2.13 -5.40
N CYS A 6 10.24 1.61 -4.44
CA CYS A 6 9.04 2.29 -3.93
C CYS A 6 8.61 1.79 -2.53
N VAL A 7 7.43 2.22 -2.07
CA VAL A 7 6.74 1.63 -0.92
C VAL A 7 5.63 0.68 -1.39
N ARG A 8 5.37 -0.40 -0.65
CA ARG A 8 4.32 -1.41 -0.94
C ARG A 8 2.94 -0.79 -1.16
N GLY A 9 2.66 0.30 -0.45
CA GLY A 9 1.42 1.06 -0.60
C GLY A 9 1.20 1.57 -2.03
N ALA A 10 2.25 2.04 -2.71
CA ALA A 10 2.15 2.53 -4.09
C ALA A 10 1.77 1.39 -5.07
N LEU A 11 2.44 0.24 -4.95
CA LEU A 11 2.12 -0.95 -5.75
C LEU A 11 0.69 -1.44 -5.51
N THR A 12 0.27 -1.45 -4.24
CA THR A 12 -1.09 -1.83 -3.85
C THR A 12 -2.13 -0.90 -4.48
N THR A 13 -1.93 0.41 -4.37
CA THR A 13 -2.84 1.43 -4.91
C THR A 13 -3.01 1.30 -6.41
N ILE A 14 -1.91 1.13 -7.16
CA ILE A 14 -1.99 0.92 -8.61
C ILE A 14 -2.73 -0.39 -8.91
N ALA A 15 -2.33 -1.51 -8.32
CA ALA A 15 -2.84 -2.83 -8.67
C ALA A 15 -4.35 -3.00 -8.42
N VAL A 16 -4.91 -2.36 -7.40
CA VAL A 16 -6.34 -2.49 -7.06
C VAL A 16 -7.24 -1.59 -7.89
N THR A 17 -6.70 -0.68 -8.70
CA THR A 17 -7.46 0.30 -9.50
C THR A 17 -8.64 -0.33 -10.26
N PRO A 18 -8.51 -1.48 -10.94
CA PRO A 18 -9.64 -2.10 -11.67
C PRO A 18 -10.86 -2.46 -10.80
N TYR A 19 -10.70 -2.57 -9.48
CA TYR A 19 -11.77 -2.89 -8.52
C TYR A 19 -12.09 -1.71 -7.57
N ASN A 20 -11.37 -0.60 -7.73
CA ASN A 20 -11.45 0.57 -6.90
C ASN A 20 -11.51 1.84 -7.77
N VAL A 21 -12.36 1.81 -8.79
CA VAL A 21 -12.46 2.85 -9.83
C VAL A 21 -12.79 4.24 -9.28
N ASP A 22 -13.49 4.33 -8.16
CA ASP A 22 -13.81 5.62 -7.53
C ASP A 22 -12.63 6.26 -6.78
N ALA A 23 -11.50 5.56 -6.65
CA ALA A 23 -10.36 5.97 -5.83
C ALA A 23 -9.20 6.48 -6.69
N GLY A 24 -9.21 7.80 -6.93
CA GLY A 24 -8.13 8.50 -7.60
C GLY A 24 -6.80 8.40 -6.84
N TRP A 25 -5.70 8.49 -7.58
CA TRP A 25 -4.35 8.51 -7.02
C TRP A 25 -3.40 9.28 -7.92
N ARG A 26 -2.31 9.79 -7.34
CA ARG A 26 -1.25 10.55 -8.03
C ARG A 26 0.09 10.15 -7.44
N MET A 27 1.03 9.80 -8.30
CA MET A 27 2.38 9.39 -7.95
C MET A 27 3.38 10.11 -8.85
N VAL A 28 4.62 10.24 -8.37
CA VAL A 28 5.73 10.75 -9.18
C VAL A 28 6.80 9.68 -9.26
N ALA A 29 7.34 9.49 -10.45
CA ALA A 29 8.45 8.63 -10.74
C ALA A 29 9.66 9.48 -11.15
N VAL A 30 10.82 9.22 -10.53
CA VAL A 30 12.07 9.91 -10.83
C VAL A 30 13.14 8.87 -11.12
N ARG A 31 13.82 8.99 -12.26
CA ARG A 31 14.93 8.10 -12.64
C ARG A 31 16.27 8.71 -12.24
N VAL A 32 17.05 7.96 -11.48
CA VAL A 32 18.38 8.36 -11.01
C VAL A 32 19.35 7.19 -11.16
N ARG A 33 20.44 7.42 -11.90
CA ARG A 33 21.49 6.40 -12.16
C ARG A 33 20.92 5.05 -12.60
N GLY A 34 19.89 5.07 -13.45
CA GLY A 34 19.24 3.87 -14.00
C GLY A 34 18.19 3.21 -13.10
N VAL A 35 17.89 3.76 -11.91
CA VAL A 35 16.84 3.25 -11.01
C VAL A 35 15.68 4.25 -10.95
N ILE A 36 14.45 3.76 -11.08
CA ILE A 36 13.24 4.56 -10.93
C ILE A 36 12.79 4.54 -9.47
N TYR A 37 12.56 5.71 -8.88
CA TYR A 37 11.97 5.86 -7.56
C TYR A 37 10.54 6.35 -7.73
N LEU A 38 9.57 5.53 -7.29
CA LEU A 38 8.15 5.83 -7.36
C LEU A 38 7.63 6.18 -5.96
N HIS A 39 7.03 7.36 -5.82
CA HIS A 39 6.45 7.82 -4.55
C HIS A 39 5.05 8.41 -4.72
N ASP A 40 4.22 8.22 -3.70
CA ASP A 40 2.88 8.80 -3.61
C ASP A 40 2.98 10.26 -3.16
N CYS A 41 2.45 11.16 -3.98
CA CYS A 41 2.44 12.61 -3.73
C CYS A 41 1.03 13.16 -3.53
N ALA A 42 -0.01 12.32 -3.63
CA ALA A 42 -1.39 12.74 -3.48
C ALA A 42 -1.73 13.23 -2.06
N THR A 43 -0.96 12.82 -1.06
CA THR A 43 -1.07 13.30 0.34
C THR A 43 -0.54 14.72 0.54
N ARG A 44 0.38 15.22 -0.31
CA ARG A 44 1.00 16.55 -0.16
C ARG A 44 0.17 17.69 -0.76
N ASP A 45 -0.74 17.38 -1.69
CA ASP A 45 -1.45 18.43 -2.41
C ASP A 45 -2.61 19.06 -1.64
N GLY A 46 -3.03 18.50 -0.49
CA GLY A 46 -4.23 18.95 0.27
C GLY A 46 -5.56 18.82 -0.48
N THR A 47 -5.49 18.60 -1.79
CA THR A 47 -6.57 18.25 -2.68
C THR A 47 -6.94 16.81 -2.39
N GLY A 48 -8.23 16.55 -2.23
CA GLY A 48 -8.76 15.23 -1.93
C GLY A 48 -8.55 14.19 -3.03
N TYR A 49 -7.40 14.06 -3.70
CA TYR A 49 -7.24 13.06 -4.75
C TYR A 49 -7.33 11.64 -4.21
N THR A 50 -6.77 11.37 -3.02
CA THR A 50 -6.96 10.08 -2.36
C THR A 50 -8.18 10.10 -1.45
N VAL A 51 -8.92 8.99 -1.43
CA VAL A 51 -9.98 8.73 -0.44
C VAL A 51 -9.45 8.94 0.97
N VAL A 52 -8.17 8.64 1.21
CA VAL A 52 -7.48 8.84 2.49
C VAL A 52 -7.27 10.33 2.80
N GLY A 53 -6.75 11.14 1.86
CA GLY A 53 -6.62 12.59 2.03
C GLY A 53 -7.95 13.32 2.22
N ARG A 54 -9.02 12.95 1.47
CA ARG A 54 -10.39 13.43 1.74
C ARG A 54 -10.87 13.02 3.13
N ARG A 55 -10.59 11.78 3.54
CA ARG A 55 -11.01 11.23 4.84
C ARG A 55 -10.27 11.85 6.01
N PHE A 56 -9.04 12.32 5.85
CA PHE A 56 -8.31 13.04 6.90
C PHE A 56 -8.76 14.51 6.98
N ALA A 57 -8.83 15.21 5.84
CA ALA A 57 -9.24 16.62 5.79
C ALA A 57 -10.72 16.83 6.17
N LYS A 58 -11.56 15.81 5.96
CA LYS A 58 -12.98 15.76 6.39
C LYS A 58 -13.24 14.60 7.35
N ALA A 59 -12.26 14.23 8.18
CA ALA A 59 -12.43 13.17 9.16
C ALA A 59 -13.56 13.57 10.12
N THR A 60 -14.75 13.05 9.88
CA THR A 60 -15.77 13.02 10.93
C THR A 60 -15.17 12.26 12.11
N GLY A 61 -15.55 12.59 13.35
CA GLY A 61 -15.02 11.89 14.54
C GLY A 61 -15.09 10.36 14.42
N ARG A 62 -16.09 9.87 13.67
CA ARG A 62 -16.25 8.46 13.31
C ARG A 62 -15.05 7.85 12.55
N LEU A 63 -14.49 8.55 11.56
CA LEU A 63 -13.36 8.05 10.77
C LEU A 63 -12.08 8.02 11.60
N ALA A 64 -11.84 9.07 12.40
CA ALA A 64 -10.72 9.11 13.34
C ALA A 64 -10.80 7.96 14.35
N HIS A 65 -11.98 7.67 14.89
CA HIS A 65 -12.19 6.50 15.75
C HIS A 65 -11.91 5.19 15.03
N CYS A 66 -12.33 5.03 13.76
CA CYS A 66 -12.06 3.80 13.01
C CYS A 66 -10.57 3.55 12.78
N MET A 67 -9.77 4.61 12.62
CA MET A 67 -8.32 4.52 12.53
C MET A 67 -7.71 4.15 13.87
N TYR A 68 -8.07 4.88 14.93
CA TYR A 68 -7.61 4.60 16.29
C TYR A 68 -7.89 3.15 16.71
N TRP A 69 -9.06 2.60 16.38
CA TRP A 69 -9.40 1.21 16.68
C TRP A 69 -8.53 0.18 15.96
N GLY A 70 -7.95 0.52 14.80
CA GLY A 70 -6.96 -0.32 14.12
C GLY A 70 -5.70 -0.46 14.97
N PHE A 71 -5.08 0.67 15.28
CA PHE A 71 -3.89 0.70 16.15
C PHE A 71 -4.17 0.12 17.54
N LYS A 72 -5.37 0.37 18.10
CA LYS A 72 -5.71 -0.18 19.41
C LYS A 72 -5.79 -1.70 19.36
N PHE A 73 -6.34 -2.24 18.27
CA PHE A 73 -6.40 -3.67 18.06
C PHE A 73 -5.00 -4.28 17.94
N GLU A 74 -4.07 -3.63 17.24
CA GLU A 74 -2.67 -4.06 17.18
C GLU A 74 -2.07 -4.17 18.59
N GLN A 75 -2.21 -3.14 19.42
CA GLN A 75 -1.74 -3.17 20.83
C GLN A 75 -2.37 -4.32 21.65
N TYR A 76 -3.62 -4.70 21.39
CA TYR A 76 -4.25 -5.85 22.06
C TYR A 76 -3.74 -7.21 21.57
N MET A 77 -3.19 -7.27 20.36
CA MET A 77 -2.81 -8.50 19.66
C MET A 77 -1.31 -8.73 19.61
N THR A 78 -0.49 -7.76 20.01
CA THR A 78 0.97 -7.81 19.99
C THR A 78 1.56 -7.62 21.38
N THR A 79 2.81 -8.02 21.54
CA THR A 79 3.62 -7.77 22.73
C THR A 79 5.10 -7.79 22.36
N ASP A 80 5.91 -6.96 23.01
CA ASP A 80 7.36 -6.91 22.80
C ASP A 80 8.09 -8.05 23.51
N THR A 81 7.47 -8.65 24.54
CA THR A 81 8.09 -9.70 25.37
C THR A 81 7.06 -10.73 25.79
N GLU A 82 7.48 -11.99 25.91
CA GLU A 82 6.58 -13.05 26.39
C GLU A 82 5.96 -12.65 27.75
N ASN A 83 4.63 -12.59 27.80
CA ASN A 83 3.80 -12.33 28.99
C ASN A 83 3.73 -10.88 29.51
N ASN A 84 4.09 -9.86 28.74
CA ASN A 84 3.87 -8.45 29.12
C ASN A 84 2.85 -7.75 28.21
N TRP A 85 1.58 -7.76 28.62
CA TRP A 85 0.46 -7.26 27.83
C TRP A 85 -0.03 -5.90 28.37
N ASP A 86 0.74 -4.83 28.17
CA ASP A 86 0.26 -3.49 28.51
C ASP A 86 -0.64 -2.94 27.40
N THR A 87 -1.94 -2.99 27.66
CA THR A 87 -2.98 -2.42 26.78
C THR A 87 -3.55 -1.12 27.32
N SER A 88 -2.98 -0.59 28.41
CA SER A 88 -3.42 0.65 29.05
C SER A 88 -2.65 1.88 28.56
N SER A 89 -1.42 1.67 28.06
CA SER A 89 -0.60 2.74 27.52
C SER A 89 -1.27 3.45 26.32
N PRO A 90 -1.01 4.76 26.16
CA PRO A 90 -1.42 5.49 24.97
C PRO A 90 -0.84 4.86 23.71
N ILE A 91 -1.61 4.92 22.62
CA ILE A 91 -1.13 4.47 21.31
C ILE A 91 -0.16 5.49 20.75
N ASP A 92 1.05 5.04 20.39
CA ASP A 92 2.00 5.80 19.60
C ASP A 92 2.07 5.23 18.18
N CYS A 93 1.59 5.98 17.18
CA CYS A 93 1.60 5.58 15.78
C CYS A 93 2.88 5.96 15.03
N ARG A 94 3.92 6.47 15.73
CA ARG A 94 5.20 6.83 15.12
C ARG A 94 6.14 5.64 14.96
N GLU A 95 6.01 4.67 15.85
CA GLU A 95 6.76 3.43 15.78
C GLU A 95 6.21 2.57 14.63
N THR A 96 7.09 2.19 13.71
CA THR A 96 6.74 1.34 12.57
C THR A 96 7.89 0.40 12.27
N PHE A 97 7.56 -0.84 11.94
CA PHE A 97 8.53 -1.82 11.46
C PHE A 97 8.34 -2.04 9.96
N HIS A 98 9.42 -1.89 9.18
CA HIS A 98 9.38 -2.08 7.73
C HIS A 98 10.34 -3.19 7.30
N ALA A 99 9.81 -4.16 6.56
CA ALA A 99 10.62 -5.16 5.85
C ALA A 99 10.90 -4.69 4.41
N VAL A 100 12.09 -5.03 3.91
CA VAL A 100 12.51 -4.74 2.53
C VAL A 100 12.33 -5.99 1.68
N PHE A 101 11.52 -5.87 0.63
CA PHE A 101 11.24 -6.96 -0.30
C PHE A 101 11.91 -6.70 -1.64
N LYS A 102 12.35 -7.78 -2.28
CA LYS A 102 12.82 -7.78 -3.66
C LYS A 102 12.06 -8.83 -4.45
N THR A 103 11.49 -8.43 -5.57
CA THR A 103 10.74 -9.35 -6.43
C THR A 103 10.89 -8.98 -7.90
N ASN A 104 10.40 -9.86 -8.76
CA ASN A 104 10.36 -9.68 -10.21
C ASN A 104 8.90 -9.60 -10.64
N LEU A 105 8.55 -8.56 -11.39
CA LEU A 105 7.24 -8.43 -12.03
C LEU A 105 7.40 -8.72 -13.52
N VAL A 106 6.45 -9.44 -14.10
CA VAL A 106 6.40 -9.62 -15.56
C VAL A 106 6.39 -8.25 -16.23
N ARG A 107 7.22 -8.08 -17.25
CA ARG A 107 7.36 -6.83 -17.99
C ARG A 107 6.60 -6.94 -19.31
N ARG A 108 5.69 -6.00 -19.56
CA ARG A 108 4.89 -6.02 -20.79
C ARG A 108 5.82 -5.87 -22.00
N GLY A 109 5.68 -6.76 -22.97
CA GLY A 109 6.43 -6.68 -24.23
C GLY A 109 7.94 -6.98 -24.16
N ARG A 110 8.47 -7.44 -23.01
CA ARG A 110 9.89 -7.80 -22.87
C ARG A 110 10.08 -9.15 -22.18
N GLU A 111 11.15 -9.85 -22.54
CA GLU A 111 11.51 -11.16 -21.97
C GLU A 111 12.04 -11.06 -20.53
N THR A 112 12.74 -9.96 -20.22
CA THR A 112 13.31 -9.73 -18.89
C THR A 112 12.26 -9.12 -17.95
N PRO A 113 12.12 -9.61 -16.71
CA PRO A 113 11.19 -9.03 -15.74
C PRO A 113 11.67 -7.64 -15.27
N LEU A 114 10.72 -6.86 -14.76
CA LEU A 114 10.99 -5.62 -14.03
C LEU A 114 11.36 -5.96 -12.57
N ARG A 115 12.58 -5.61 -12.15
CA ARG A 115 13.09 -5.89 -10.80
C ARG A 115 12.62 -4.82 -9.83
N LEU A 116 11.78 -5.20 -8.88
CA LEU A 116 11.22 -4.31 -7.88
C LEU A 116 11.95 -4.48 -6.55
N VAL A 117 12.24 -3.37 -5.89
CA VAL A 117 12.59 -3.31 -4.47
C VAL A 117 11.61 -2.39 -3.78
N TYR A 118 11.04 -2.80 -2.65
CA TYR A 118 10.12 -1.94 -1.91
C TYR A 118 10.11 -2.24 -0.43
N THR A 119 9.70 -1.27 0.35
CA THR A 119 9.46 -1.43 1.79
C THR A 119 7.98 -1.72 2.04
N ALA A 120 7.69 -2.56 3.03
CA ALA A 120 6.34 -2.78 3.53
C ALA A 120 6.35 -2.71 5.05
N GLU A 121 5.44 -1.92 5.61
CA GLU A 121 5.12 -1.91 7.04
C GLU A 121 4.48 -3.24 7.44
N MET A 122 5.03 -3.91 8.47
CA MET A 122 4.54 -5.18 8.99
C MET A 122 3.96 -4.98 10.39
N ASP A 123 2.82 -5.63 10.66
CA ASP A 123 2.09 -5.43 11.92
C ASP A 123 2.71 -6.25 13.07
N ALA A 124 3.06 -7.52 12.83
CA ALA A 124 3.69 -8.38 13.82
C ALA A 124 4.39 -9.62 13.21
N VAL A 125 5.10 -10.36 14.06
CA VAL A 125 5.61 -11.71 13.80
C VAL A 125 4.96 -12.71 14.74
N ASP A 126 4.69 -13.93 14.25
CA ASP A 126 4.22 -15.02 15.08
C ASP A 126 5.37 -15.78 15.77
N GLN A 127 5.04 -16.73 16.64
CA GLN A 127 6.02 -17.56 17.35
C GLN A 127 6.94 -18.39 16.44
N SER A 128 6.58 -18.51 15.14
CA SER A 128 7.39 -19.17 14.12
C SER A 128 8.16 -18.17 13.24
N ASN A 129 8.28 -16.91 13.68
CA ASN A 129 8.94 -15.81 12.96
C ASN A 129 8.32 -15.53 11.58
N ARG A 130 7.02 -15.77 11.41
CA ARG A 130 6.31 -15.42 10.18
C ARG A 130 5.55 -14.11 10.37
N TYR A 131 5.60 -13.25 9.36
CA TYR A 131 4.82 -12.02 9.36
C TYR A 131 3.32 -12.32 9.36
N VAL A 132 2.59 -11.52 10.13
CA VAL A 132 1.13 -11.56 10.19
C VAL A 132 0.56 -10.17 9.99
N GLU A 133 -0.56 -10.09 9.30
CA GLU A 133 -1.29 -8.83 9.14
C GLU A 133 -2.46 -8.80 10.12
N LEU A 134 -2.65 -7.66 10.79
CA LEU A 134 -3.73 -7.38 11.70
C LEU A 134 -4.73 -6.44 11.02
N LYS A 135 -6.02 -6.78 11.09
CA LYS A 135 -7.08 -5.96 10.51
C LYS A 135 -8.28 -5.90 11.42
N THR A 136 -8.96 -4.76 11.44
CA THR A 136 -10.28 -4.65 12.06
C THR A 136 -11.35 -4.42 11.00
N MET A 137 -12.51 -5.06 11.16
CA MET A 137 -13.69 -4.77 10.36
C MET A 137 -14.98 -4.83 11.17
N GLY A 138 -16.11 -4.42 10.59
CA GLY A 138 -17.41 -4.61 11.23
C GLY A 138 -17.76 -6.09 11.41
N GLU A 139 -18.87 -6.36 12.08
CA GLU A 139 -19.26 -7.72 12.49
C GLU A 139 -19.39 -8.74 11.34
N LYS A 140 -19.75 -8.31 10.12
CA LYS A 140 -20.00 -9.21 8.99
C LYS A 140 -19.11 -8.89 7.79
N MET A 141 -18.56 -9.95 7.18
CA MET A 141 -17.99 -9.91 5.83
C MET A 141 -19.12 -9.96 4.81
N ASP A 142 -19.59 -8.77 4.43
CA ASP A 142 -20.65 -8.62 3.45
C ASP A 142 -20.11 -8.63 2.00
N ASN A 143 -21.01 -8.51 1.03
CA ASN A 143 -20.61 -8.43 -0.38
C ASN A 143 -19.69 -7.24 -0.67
N LYS A 144 -19.86 -6.12 0.06
CA LYS A 144 -18.99 -4.93 -0.10
C LYS A 144 -17.56 -5.21 0.36
N PHE A 145 -17.38 -6.00 1.41
CA PHE A 145 -16.05 -6.46 1.82
C PHE A 145 -15.37 -7.20 0.66
N TRP A 146 -16.04 -8.19 0.08
CA TRP A 146 -15.50 -9.00 -1.00
C TRP A 146 -15.31 -8.24 -2.31
N GLN A 147 -16.16 -7.26 -2.59
CA GLN A 147 -16.08 -6.41 -3.77
C GLN A 147 -14.91 -5.43 -3.70
N TYR A 148 -14.61 -4.87 -2.52
CA TYR A 148 -13.63 -3.77 -2.41
C TYR A 148 -12.45 -4.08 -1.49
N LYS A 149 -12.69 -4.44 -0.23
CA LYS A 149 -11.62 -4.60 0.77
C LYS A 149 -10.76 -5.83 0.54
N ALA A 150 -11.37 -6.92 0.07
CA ALA A 150 -10.67 -8.17 -0.16
C ALA A 150 -9.54 -8.02 -1.20
N HIS A 151 -9.75 -7.28 -2.29
CA HIS A 151 -8.69 -6.99 -3.27
C HIS A 151 -7.49 -6.27 -2.64
N LYS A 152 -7.76 -5.27 -1.80
CA LYS A 152 -6.71 -4.53 -1.08
C LYS A 152 -5.95 -5.43 -0.12
N TRP A 153 -6.65 -6.20 0.71
CA TRP A 153 -6.01 -7.11 1.67
C TRP A 153 -5.21 -8.20 0.96
N TRP A 154 -5.75 -8.74 -0.13
CA TRP A 154 -5.06 -9.74 -0.94
C TRP A 154 -3.74 -9.18 -1.50
N MET A 155 -3.79 -7.99 -2.11
CA MET A 155 -2.60 -7.38 -2.71
C MET A 155 -1.57 -7.00 -1.66
N GLN A 156 -2.03 -6.45 -0.52
CA GLN A 156 -1.19 -6.12 0.63
C GLN A 156 -0.44 -7.34 1.15
N ALA A 157 -1.14 -8.45 1.39
CA ALA A 157 -0.57 -9.68 1.90
C ALA A 157 0.35 -10.35 0.88
N THR A 158 -0.05 -10.39 -0.40
CA THR A 158 0.74 -10.98 -1.50
C THR A 158 2.07 -10.27 -1.67
N LEU A 159 2.09 -8.93 -1.69
CA LEU A 159 3.33 -8.15 -1.78
C LEU A 159 4.20 -8.25 -0.52
N SER A 160 3.65 -8.70 0.61
CA SER A 160 4.40 -8.77 1.88
C SER A 160 4.76 -10.21 2.26
N ALA A 161 4.50 -11.19 1.38
CA ALA A 161 4.63 -12.61 1.65
C ALA A 161 3.91 -13.06 2.93
N ILE A 162 2.78 -12.42 3.25
CA ILE A 162 1.94 -12.75 4.41
C ILE A 162 0.93 -13.82 3.97
N ASP A 163 0.84 -14.91 4.74
CA ASP A 163 -0.11 -15.99 4.51
C ASP A 163 -1.33 -15.92 5.45
N ARG A 164 -1.22 -15.19 6.57
CA ARG A 164 -2.22 -15.10 7.63
C ARG A 164 -2.59 -13.66 7.98
N ILE A 165 -3.88 -13.37 7.90
CA ILE A 165 -4.50 -12.13 8.37
C ILE A 165 -5.38 -12.44 9.57
N VAL A 166 -5.11 -11.79 10.70
CA VAL A 166 -5.93 -11.87 11.92
C VAL A 166 -6.91 -10.70 11.93
N ILE A 167 -8.20 -11.03 12.09
CA ILE A 167 -9.28 -10.09 11.89
C ILE A 167 -10.06 -9.91 13.18
N GLY A 168 -10.06 -8.69 13.71
CA GLY A 168 -10.95 -8.25 14.78
C GLY A 168 -12.29 -7.77 14.23
N HIS A 169 -13.34 -8.57 14.40
CA HIS A 169 -14.71 -8.15 14.15
C HIS A 169 -15.19 -7.27 15.29
N ARG A 170 -15.37 -5.99 15.00
CA ARG A 170 -15.80 -4.99 15.98
C ARG A 170 -17.25 -4.59 15.80
N ASN A 171 -17.89 -4.27 16.91
CA ASN A 171 -19.16 -3.58 16.89
C ASN A 171 -18.99 -2.22 16.21
N PRO A 172 -19.81 -1.88 15.20
CA PRO A 172 -19.66 -0.62 14.49
C PRO A 172 -19.83 0.61 15.38
N SER A 173 -20.71 0.58 16.38
CA SER A 173 -20.97 1.76 17.22
C SER A 173 -19.91 1.94 18.29
N SER A 174 -19.58 0.90 19.05
CA SER A 174 -18.65 1.00 20.19
C SER A 174 -17.18 0.80 19.82
N GLY A 175 -16.88 0.12 18.71
CA GLY A 175 -15.52 -0.24 18.31
C GLY A 175 -14.92 -1.42 19.05
N VAL A 176 -15.65 -1.99 20.00
CA VAL A 176 -15.22 -3.17 20.76
C VAL A 176 -15.16 -4.38 19.84
N VAL A 177 -14.01 -5.05 19.81
CA VAL A 177 -13.82 -6.32 19.09
C VAL A 177 -14.52 -7.43 19.88
N THR A 178 -15.50 -8.08 19.25
CA THR A 178 -16.32 -9.13 19.87
C THR A 178 -15.95 -10.52 19.38
N LYS A 179 -15.23 -10.62 18.25
CA LYS A 179 -14.83 -11.89 17.65
C LYS A 179 -13.53 -11.75 16.87
N LEU A 180 -12.68 -12.77 16.97
CA LEU A 180 -11.51 -12.95 16.12
C LEU A 180 -11.81 -13.94 14.99
N ALA A 181 -11.20 -13.71 13.83
CA ALA A 181 -11.17 -14.64 12.72
C ALA A 181 -9.77 -14.68 12.11
N ASN A 182 -9.39 -15.81 11.52
CA ASN A 182 -8.19 -15.93 10.70
C ASN A 182 -8.60 -16.05 9.23
N MET A 183 -7.89 -15.37 8.36
CA MET A 183 -8.09 -15.45 6.92
C MET A 183 -6.76 -15.67 6.22
N GLY A 184 -6.72 -16.70 5.37
CA GLY A 184 -5.56 -16.99 4.55
C GLY A 184 -5.54 -16.14 3.27
N THR A 185 -4.34 -15.78 2.80
CA THR A 185 -4.20 -15.04 1.53
C THR A 185 -4.80 -15.79 0.33
N ALA A 186 -4.75 -17.13 0.33
CA ALA A 186 -5.39 -17.97 -0.69
C ALA A 186 -6.93 -17.88 -0.68
N GLN A 187 -7.55 -17.72 0.51
CA GLN A 187 -8.99 -17.51 0.64
C GLN A 187 -9.39 -16.14 0.08
N LEU A 188 -8.54 -15.14 0.27
CA LEU A 188 -8.70 -13.81 -0.31
C LEU A 188 -8.56 -13.80 -1.83
N SER A 189 -7.83 -14.70 -2.48
CA SER A 189 -7.81 -14.79 -3.95
C SER A 189 -8.95 -15.60 -4.55
N SER A 190 -9.63 -16.43 -3.76
CA SER A 190 -10.64 -17.36 -4.28
C SER A 190 -11.77 -16.60 -5.01
N ASN A 191 -12.08 -17.06 -6.24
CA ASN A 191 -13.09 -16.48 -7.13
C ASN A 191 -12.88 -15.00 -7.49
N ARG A 192 -11.64 -14.50 -7.41
CA ARG A 192 -11.27 -13.16 -7.84
C ARG A 192 -10.31 -13.20 -9.01
N LYS A 193 -10.43 -12.19 -9.86
CA LYS A 193 -9.56 -11.99 -11.03
C LYS A 193 -8.29 -11.25 -10.61
N THR A 194 -7.50 -11.89 -9.77
CA THR A 194 -6.23 -11.34 -9.24
C THR A 194 -5.19 -11.12 -10.35
N ASP A 195 -5.30 -11.88 -11.43
CA ASP A 195 -4.55 -11.72 -12.67
C ASP A 195 -4.76 -10.34 -13.31
N VAL A 196 -5.99 -9.79 -13.25
CA VAL A 196 -6.29 -8.43 -13.75
C VAL A 196 -5.53 -7.39 -12.96
N MET A 197 -5.45 -7.53 -11.63
CA MET A 197 -4.70 -6.60 -10.76
C MET A 197 -3.20 -6.61 -11.08
N MET A 198 -2.63 -7.82 -11.23
CA MET A 198 -1.22 -7.99 -11.54
C MET A 198 -0.89 -7.50 -12.96
N THR A 199 -1.78 -7.75 -13.92
CA THR A 199 -1.63 -7.28 -15.30
C THR A 199 -1.72 -5.76 -15.37
N PHE A 200 -2.65 -5.15 -14.64
CA PHE A 200 -2.78 -3.70 -14.57
C PHE A 200 -1.53 -3.06 -13.94
N LEU A 201 -1.04 -3.61 -12.81
CA LEU A 201 0.20 -3.16 -12.18
C LEU A 201 1.39 -3.27 -13.14
N SER A 202 1.56 -4.43 -13.79
CA SER A 202 2.62 -4.67 -14.77
C SER A 202 2.56 -3.68 -15.93
N THR A 203 1.35 -3.41 -16.44
CA THR A 203 1.14 -2.46 -17.55
C THR A 203 1.55 -1.06 -17.13
N VAL A 204 1.04 -0.55 -16.00
CA VAL A 204 1.38 0.81 -15.54
C VAL A 204 2.87 0.96 -15.27
N LEU A 205 3.51 0.01 -14.57
CA LEU A 205 4.93 0.12 -14.26
C LEU A 205 5.83 -0.03 -15.49
N SER A 206 5.42 -0.84 -16.47
CA SER A 206 6.14 -0.94 -17.76
C SER A 206 6.05 0.38 -18.53
N GLU A 207 4.88 1.02 -18.58
CA GLU A 207 4.69 2.32 -19.22
C GLU A 207 5.51 3.44 -18.54
N VAL A 208 5.60 3.43 -17.19
CA VAL A 208 6.48 4.35 -16.45
C VAL A 208 7.93 4.18 -16.88
N GLU A 209 8.38 2.93 -16.93
CA GLU A 209 9.75 2.61 -17.27
C GLU A 209 10.08 3.00 -18.72
N GLU A 210 9.18 2.75 -19.67
CA GLU A 210 9.38 3.08 -21.08
C GLU A 210 9.40 4.58 -21.34
N ARG A 211 8.54 5.34 -20.65
CA ARG A 211 8.45 6.80 -20.78
C ARG A 211 9.58 7.55 -20.08
N LEU A 212 10.24 6.93 -19.12
CA LEU A 212 11.48 7.42 -18.51
C LEU A 212 12.65 6.64 -19.10
N PRO A 213 13.17 6.92 -20.31
CA PRO A 213 14.22 6.11 -20.93
C PRO A 213 15.55 6.16 -20.17
N GLU A 214 16.46 5.23 -20.49
CA GLU A 214 17.82 5.22 -19.94
C GLU A 214 18.59 6.42 -20.51
N GLY A 215 19.13 7.26 -19.63
CA GLY A 215 19.82 8.49 -20.00
C GLY A 215 20.56 9.12 -18.82
N LYS A 216 21.55 9.96 -19.10
CA LYS A 216 22.41 10.61 -18.09
C LYS A 216 21.66 11.66 -17.25
N ASP A 217 20.50 12.10 -17.69
CA ASP A 217 19.74 13.17 -17.05
C ASP A 217 18.63 12.65 -16.13
N TYR A 218 18.35 13.43 -15.08
CA TYR A 218 17.28 13.21 -14.12
C TYR A 218 15.91 13.33 -14.82
N GLY A 219 15.38 12.21 -15.31
CA GLY A 219 14.03 12.14 -15.85
C GLY A 219 13.00 12.06 -14.72
N SER A 220 11.89 12.80 -14.82
CA SER A 220 10.78 12.69 -13.87
C SER A 220 9.44 12.77 -14.57
N MET A 221 8.45 12.03 -14.08
CA MET A 221 7.07 12.08 -14.57
C MET A 221 6.07 11.91 -13.45
N GLN A 222 4.87 12.41 -13.68
CA GLN A 222 3.70 12.16 -12.84
C GLN A 222 2.84 11.07 -13.48
N ILE A 223 2.32 10.17 -12.64
CA ILE A 223 1.29 9.21 -13.01
C ILE A 223 0.05 9.48 -12.17
N ARG A 224 -1.11 9.60 -12.81
CA ARG A 224 -2.37 9.90 -12.14
C ARG A 224 -3.49 9.03 -12.67
N TYR A 225 -4.30 8.48 -11.79
CA TYR A 225 -5.56 7.86 -12.18
C TYR A 225 -6.71 8.83 -11.91
N ASP A 226 -7.53 9.04 -12.95
CA ASP A 226 -8.74 9.83 -12.90
C ASP A 226 -9.97 8.91 -12.81
N PRO A 227 -10.71 8.91 -11.69
CA PRO A 227 -11.96 8.16 -11.54
C PRO A 227 -13.07 8.57 -12.49
N GLU A 228 -13.17 9.85 -12.85
CA GLU A 228 -14.29 10.35 -13.66
C GLU A 228 -14.16 9.90 -15.12
N GLU A 229 -12.91 9.81 -15.60
CA GLU A 229 -12.60 9.37 -16.95
C GLU A 229 -12.13 7.90 -17.03
N GLU A 230 -12.04 7.24 -15.88
CA GLU A 230 -11.50 5.89 -15.70
C GLU A 230 -10.16 5.66 -16.43
N ARG A 231 -9.27 6.67 -16.37
CA ARG A 231 -8.05 6.69 -17.18
C ARG A 231 -6.79 6.95 -16.36
N VAL A 232 -5.70 6.28 -16.74
CA VAL A 232 -4.35 6.58 -16.24
C VAL A 232 -3.66 7.57 -17.17
N TYR A 233 -3.22 8.67 -16.58
CA TYR A 233 -2.49 9.77 -17.20
C TYR A 233 -1.01 9.68 -16.86
N PHE A 234 -0.17 9.98 -17.84
CA PHE A 234 1.29 10.06 -17.73
C PHE A 234 1.71 11.46 -18.19
N GLU A 235 2.07 12.29 -17.23
CA GLU A 235 2.17 13.75 -17.38
C GLU A 235 3.55 14.24 -16.92
N THR A 236 3.90 15.48 -17.26
CA THR A 236 5.09 16.15 -16.70
C THR A 236 4.94 16.31 -15.19
N ALA A 237 5.95 15.92 -14.42
CA ALA A 237 5.95 16.10 -12.97
C ALA A 237 6.06 17.57 -12.58
N ARG A 238 5.42 17.95 -11.47
CA ARG A 238 5.63 19.26 -10.85
C ARG A 238 7.01 19.28 -10.19
N GLU A 239 7.79 20.34 -10.40
CA GLU A 239 9.16 20.47 -9.87
C GLU A 239 9.25 20.27 -8.35
N GLN A 240 8.27 20.77 -7.60
CA GLN A 240 8.19 20.56 -6.14
C GLN A 240 8.04 19.10 -5.70
N ASP A 241 7.50 18.23 -6.57
CA ASP A 241 7.23 16.81 -6.28
C ASP A 241 8.38 15.90 -6.73
N THR A 242 9.36 16.42 -7.47
CA THR A 242 10.50 15.64 -7.99
C THR A 242 11.71 15.68 -7.05
N ASN A 243 11.74 16.64 -6.11
CA ASN A 243 12.79 16.71 -5.11
C ASN A 243 12.58 15.69 -3.98
N LEU A 244 12.99 14.45 -4.25
CA LEU A 244 12.86 13.31 -3.34
C LEU A 244 14.02 13.13 -2.38
N TRP A 245 15.12 13.85 -2.59
CA TRP A 245 16.39 13.50 -1.99
C TRP A 245 16.72 14.37 -0.79
N ILE A 246 17.02 13.71 0.32
CA ILE A 246 17.80 14.31 1.41
C ILE A 246 19.24 14.52 0.95
N ASP A 247 19.91 15.55 1.46
CA ASP A 247 21.24 15.95 1.01
C ASP A 247 22.28 14.85 1.20
N GLU A 248 22.12 14.00 2.21
CA GLU A 248 22.97 12.83 2.46
C GLU A 248 22.92 11.86 1.29
N LEU A 249 21.73 11.58 0.77
CA LEU A 249 21.59 10.62 -0.32
C LEU A 249 22.11 11.19 -1.63
N ARG A 250 22.05 12.51 -1.83
CA ARG A 250 22.69 13.19 -2.97
C ARG A 250 24.20 13.02 -2.98
N ARG A 251 24.85 12.88 -1.81
CA ARG A 251 26.31 12.70 -1.67
C ARG A 251 26.78 11.29 -2.02
N PHE A 252 25.94 10.28 -1.79
CA PHE A 252 26.15 8.91 -2.28
C PHE A 252 25.72 8.74 -3.75
N LEU A 253 24.76 9.59 -4.14
CA LEU A 253 24.25 9.95 -5.46
C LEU A 253 25.29 10.49 -6.44
#